data_AF-A0A1E4ZK61-F1
#
_entry.id   AF-A0A1E4ZK61-F1
#
_cell.length_a   1.000
_cell.length_b   1.000
_cell.length_c   1.000
_cell.angle_alpha   90.00
_cell.angle_beta   90.00
_cell.angle_gamma   90.00
#
_symmetry.space_group_name_H-M   'P 1'
#
loop_
_entity.id
_entity.type
_entity.pdbx_description
1 polymer ?
#
loop_
_entity_poly.entity_id
_entity_poly.type
_entity_poly.pdbx_seq_one_letter_code
_entity_poly.pdbx_strand_id
1 'polypeptide(L)'
;MLESILNLQKYPIDNLASEAATSLVAAVRSQLDTEGSCTLKNFVQADALQQMATEAASLIDLAYAGPAQVSPYFFNYAIADTLDVDDNHPVHRKGKRNLSQVAADLIPSGHLLSQLYHSNYMTDFLAEVLQQPVYRNQDKYQSLNISVMNSGGCQQWHFDGGNMVTTLLLQAPLAGGVFEYAQNIRSDSDENFEAVRKVLDGESDRVKALELEAGTLSLFRGHYSLHRVTEVQGKRQRLQAILGYSTRPDLTGSLKSSALHYGERVLADNESTSGHY
;
A
#
# COMPACT_ATOMS: atom_id res chain seq x y z
N MET A 1 -15.58 -17.74 -9.92
CA MET A 1 -14.73 -16.66 -10.49
C MET A 1 -13.74 -16.13 -9.44
N LEU A 2 -14.17 -15.81 -8.21
CA LEU A 2 -13.25 -15.43 -7.13
C LEU A 2 -12.60 -16.63 -6.42
N GLU A 3 -13.27 -17.78 -6.36
CA GLU A 3 -12.73 -19.03 -5.79
C GLU A 3 -11.48 -19.54 -6.53
N SER A 4 -11.35 -19.22 -7.82
CA SER A 4 -10.14 -19.52 -8.61
C SER A 4 -9.01 -18.51 -8.38
N ILE A 5 -9.31 -17.36 -7.76
CA ILE A 5 -8.33 -16.32 -7.41
C ILE A 5 -7.81 -16.54 -5.99
N LEU A 6 -8.70 -16.79 -5.04
CA LEU A 6 -8.41 -16.82 -3.61
C LEU A 6 -8.08 -18.22 -3.11
N ASN A 7 -7.17 -18.30 -2.15
CA ASN A 7 -6.90 -19.55 -1.42
C ASN A 7 -7.92 -19.73 -0.28
N LEU A 8 -9.17 -20.01 -0.63
CA LEU A 8 -10.29 -20.10 0.33
C LEU A 8 -10.17 -21.30 1.28
N GLN A 9 -9.43 -22.34 0.89
CA GLN A 9 -9.11 -23.45 1.80
C GLN A 9 -8.29 -22.98 3.01
N LYS A 10 -7.34 -22.04 2.78
CA LYS A 10 -6.51 -21.47 3.84
C LYS A 10 -7.15 -20.25 4.48
N TYR A 11 -7.89 -19.46 3.70
CA TYR A 11 -8.50 -18.21 4.11
C TYR A 11 -9.99 -18.22 3.75
N PRO A 12 -10.87 -18.81 4.58
CA PRO A 12 -12.29 -19.02 4.28
C PRO A 12 -13.12 -17.74 4.40
N ILE A 13 -12.71 -16.68 3.67
CA ILE A 13 -13.32 -15.35 3.70
C ILE A 13 -14.61 -15.26 2.88
N ASP A 14 -14.97 -16.33 2.19
CA ASP A 14 -16.24 -16.55 1.52
C ASP A 14 -17.35 -17.01 2.49
N ASN A 15 -16.98 -17.54 3.66
CA ASN A 15 -17.89 -17.94 4.72
C ASN A 15 -17.41 -17.45 6.10
N LEU A 16 -17.60 -16.16 6.34
CA LEU A 16 -17.19 -15.48 7.58
C LEU A 16 -17.91 -15.99 8.83
N ALA A 17 -19.06 -16.67 8.69
CA ALA A 17 -19.77 -17.30 9.81
C ALA A 17 -19.14 -18.62 10.28
N SER A 18 -18.15 -19.16 9.55
CA SER A 18 -17.47 -20.39 9.94
C SER A 18 -16.53 -20.19 11.13
N GLU A 19 -16.30 -21.26 11.90
CA GLU A 19 -15.33 -21.26 13.00
C GLU A 19 -13.90 -20.98 12.50
N ALA A 20 -13.57 -21.50 11.31
CA ALA A 20 -12.27 -21.27 10.68
C ALA A 20 -12.06 -19.79 10.30
N ALA A 21 -13.09 -19.13 9.75
CA ALA A 21 -13.02 -17.71 9.44
C ALA A 21 -12.97 -16.84 10.70
N THR A 22 -13.75 -17.19 11.73
CA THR A 22 -13.70 -16.51 13.03
C THR A 22 -12.30 -16.58 13.64
N SER A 23 -11.67 -17.76 13.59
CA SER A 23 -10.30 -17.98 14.08
C SER A 23 -9.27 -17.18 13.27
N LEU A 24 -9.43 -17.12 11.94
CA LEU A 24 -8.59 -16.30 11.06
C LEU A 24 -8.69 -14.81 11.43
N VAL A 25 -9.91 -14.27 11.56
CA VAL A 25 -10.13 -12.86 11.91
C VAL A 25 -9.51 -12.54 13.27
N ALA A 26 -9.70 -13.40 14.27
CA ALA A 26 -9.09 -13.23 15.60
C ALA A 26 -7.55 -13.21 15.52
N ALA A 27 -6.94 -14.11 14.75
CA ALA A 27 -5.50 -14.16 14.56
C ALA A 27 -4.96 -12.91 13.85
N VAL A 28 -5.64 -12.46 12.79
CA VAL A 28 -5.27 -11.24 12.05
C VAL A 28 -5.32 -10.01 12.95
N ARG A 29 -6.39 -9.88 13.74
CA ARG A 29 -6.54 -8.78 14.70
C ARG A 29 -5.44 -8.79 15.76
N SER A 30 -5.17 -9.96 16.35
CA SER A 30 -4.11 -10.11 17.34
C SER A 30 -2.74 -9.70 16.78
N GLN A 31 -2.40 -10.08 15.55
CA GLN A 31 -1.16 -9.66 14.89
C GLN A 31 -1.13 -8.15 14.63
N LEU A 32 -2.22 -7.56 14.14
CA LEU A 32 -2.30 -6.12 13.93
C LEU A 32 -2.14 -5.31 15.22
N ASP A 33 -2.68 -5.81 16.34
CA ASP A 33 -2.56 -5.15 17.64
C ASP A 33 -1.16 -5.25 18.24
N THR A 34 -0.50 -6.41 18.07
CA THR A 34 0.81 -6.68 18.69
C THR A 34 1.98 -6.23 17.81
N GLU A 35 1.90 -6.46 16.50
CA GLU A 35 2.98 -6.24 15.54
C GLU A 35 2.72 -5.05 14.60
N GLY A 36 1.55 -4.40 14.68
CA GLY A 36 1.16 -3.31 13.78
C GLY A 36 0.96 -3.73 12.32
N SER A 37 1.15 -5.02 12.01
CA SER A 37 1.04 -5.62 10.69
C SER A 37 0.62 -7.09 10.78
N CYS A 38 0.04 -7.61 9.69
CA CYS A 38 -0.31 -9.01 9.51
C CYS A 38 -0.04 -9.40 8.06
N THR A 39 0.53 -10.59 7.85
CA THR A 39 0.78 -11.13 6.50
C THR A 39 0.08 -12.47 6.30
N LEU A 40 -0.59 -12.61 5.17
CA LEU A 40 -1.29 -13.81 4.74
C LEU A 40 -0.59 -14.37 3.51
N LYS A 41 0.38 -15.29 3.72
CA LYS A 41 1.13 -15.93 2.65
C LYS A 41 0.25 -16.83 1.79
N ASN A 42 0.48 -16.86 0.48
CA ASN A 42 -0.32 -17.64 -0.48
C ASN A 42 -1.83 -17.31 -0.38
N PHE A 43 -2.15 -16.01 -0.27
CA PHE A 43 -3.53 -15.52 -0.17
C PHE A 43 -4.32 -15.75 -1.47
N VAL A 44 -3.61 -15.67 -2.59
CA VAL A 44 -4.13 -16.01 -3.91
C VAL A 44 -3.59 -17.37 -4.37
N GLN A 45 -4.34 -18.05 -5.24
CA GLN A 45 -3.92 -19.28 -5.90
C GLN A 45 -2.69 -19.04 -6.79
N ALA A 46 -1.85 -20.05 -6.95
CA ALA A 46 -0.60 -19.93 -7.72
C ALA A 46 -0.85 -19.53 -9.20
N ASP A 47 -1.84 -20.15 -9.86
CA ASP A 47 -2.18 -19.84 -11.24
C ASP A 47 -2.73 -18.41 -11.38
N ALA A 48 -3.58 -17.98 -10.44
CA ALA A 48 -4.08 -16.62 -10.39
C ALA A 48 -2.97 -15.59 -10.14
N LEU A 49 -2.01 -15.90 -9.26
CA LEU A 49 -0.84 -15.05 -9.03
C LEU A 49 0.00 -14.89 -10.30
N GLN A 50 0.25 -15.98 -11.01
CA GLN A 50 1.01 -15.95 -12.26
C GLN A 50 0.30 -15.09 -13.33
N GLN A 51 -1.02 -15.21 -13.43
CA GLN A 51 -1.83 -14.38 -14.31
C GLN A 51 -1.82 -12.90 -13.87
N MET A 52 -2.03 -12.60 -12.58
CA MET A 52 -1.97 -11.24 -12.05
C MET A 52 -0.60 -10.58 -12.29
N ALA A 53 0.49 -11.32 -12.12
CA ALA A 53 1.84 -10.81 -12.40
C ALA A 53 2.03 -10.50 -13.89
N THR A 54 1.49 -11.35 -14.77
CA THR A 54 1.54 -11.14 -16.24
C THR A 54 0.72 -9.93 -16.67
N GLU A 55 -0.50 -9.81 -16.13
CA GLU A 55 -1.41 -8.68 -16.33
C GLU A 55 -0.84 -7.37 -15.78
N ALA A 56 -0.14 -7.40 -14.65
CA ALA A 56 0.54 -6.23 -14.10
C ALA A 56 1.76 -5.84 -14.96
N ALA A 57 2.51 -6.83 -15.44
CA ALA A 57 3.69 -6.59 -16.28
C ALA A 57 3.33 -5.93 -17.62
N SER A 58 2.17 -6.24 -18.20
CA SER A 58 1.72 -5.62 -19.46
C SER A 58 1.35 -4.14 -19.32
N LEU A 59 1.21 -3.63 -18.09
CA LEU A 59 0.86 -2.24 -17.80
C LEU A 59 2.07 -1.38 -17.41
N ILE A 60 3.28 -1.94 -17.32
CA ILE A 60 4.46 -1.24 -16.79
C ILE A 60 4.82 0.01 -17.61
N ASP A 61 4.64 -0.03 -18.94
CA ASP A 61 4.93 1.12 -19.80
C ASP A 61 3.96 2.28 -19.58
N LEU A 62 2.85 2.06 -18.87
CA LEU A 62 1.90 3.09 -18.45
C LEU A 62 2.22 3.65 -17.05
N ALA A 63 3.23 3.11 -16.36
CA ALA A 63 3.58 3.52 -15.01
C ALA A 63 4.28 4.88 -15.01
N TYR A 64 3.80 5.80 -14.17
CA TYR A 64 4.39 7.13 -14.04
C TYR A 64 5.44 7.17 -12.93
N ALA A 65 6.59 7.76 -13.22
CA ALA A 65 7.65 8.00 -12.24
C ALA A 65 7.33 9.26 -11.41
N GLY A 66 6.95 9.06 -10.15
CA GLY A 66 6.73 10.15 -9.21
C GLY A 66 8.04 10.82 -8.75
N PRO A 67 7.99 11.68 -7.71
CA PRO A 67 9.17 12.36 -7.19
C PRO A 67 10.31 11.42 -6.84
N ALA A 68 11.54 11.84 -7.15
CA ALA A 68 12.76 11.06 -6.89
C ALA A 68 13.24 11.12 -5.44
N GLN A 69 12.71 12.08 -4.66
CA GLN A 69 13.04 12.25 -3.26
C GLN A 69 11.83 12.77 -2.48
N VAL A 70 11.60 12.18 -1.30
CA VAL A 70 10.47 12.52 -0.43
C VAL A 70 10.91 12.45 1.04
N SER A 71 10.28 13.24 1.90
CA SER A 71 10.43 13.11 3.36
C SER A 71 9.42 12.08 3.90
N PRO A 72 9.60 11.60 5.14
CA PRO A 72 8.62 10.71 5.77
C PRO A 72 7.18 11.23 5.82
N TYR A 73 7.04 12.55 5.81
CA TYR A 73 5.77 13.26 5.93
C TYR A 73 5.22 13.72 4.57
N PHE A 74 5.74 13.15 3.48
CA PHE A 74 5.32 13.49 2.12
C PHE A 74 3.81 13.39 1.90
N PHE A 75 3.13 12.44 2.54
CA PHE A 75 1.67 12.31 2.45
C PHE A 75 0.89 13.18 3.45
N ASN A 76 1.58 13.89 4.35
CA ASN A 76 1.03 14.82 5.32
C ASN A 76 1.60 16.23 5.09
N TYR A 77 1.38 16.77 3.89
CA TYR A 77 2.00 18.04 3.43
C TYR A 77 1.86 19.21 4.40
N ALA A 78 0.74 19.30 5.12
CA ALA A 78 0.44 20.44 5.98
C ALA A 78 1.37 20.53 7.20
N ILE A 79 1.93 19.41 7.69
CA ILE A 79 2.71 19.43 8.93
C ILE A 79 4.01 20.21 8.78
N ALA A 80 4.66 20.09 7.62
CA ALA A 80 5.91 20.81 7.34
C ALA A 80 5.68 22.32 7.30
N ASP A 81 4.55 22.76 6.74
CA ASP A 81 4.21 24.19 6.63
C ASP A 81 3.86 24.84 7.99
N THR A 82 3.57 24.03 9.01
CA THR A 82 3.16 24.51 10.35
C THR A 82 4.27 24.61 11.38
N LEU A 83 5.45 24.06 11.09
CA LEU A 83 6.54 23.92 12.07
C LEU A 83 7.76 24.76 11.66
N ASP A 84 8.24 25.59 12.59
CA ASP A 84 9.51 26.31 12.44
C ASP A 84 10.65 25.44 12.99
N VAL A 85 11.23 24.62 12.11
CA VAL A 85 12.23 23.60 12.46
C VAL A 85 13.35 23.56 11.42
N ASP A 86 14.52 23.09 11.82
CA ASP A 86 15.70 23.02 10.95
C ASP A 86 15.58 21.99 9.80
N ASP A 87 16.52 22.04 8.86
CA ASP A 87 16.56 21.15 7.68
C ASP A 87 16.83 19.67 8.02
N ASN A 88 17.42 19.39 9.19
CA ASN A 88 17.67 18.03 9.66
C ASN A 88 16.45 17.44 10.40
N HIS A 89 15.40 18.23 10.63
CA HIS A 89 14.16 17.76 11.22
C HIS A 89 13.52 16.67 10.34
N PRO A 90 12.91 15.60 10.92
CA PRO A 90 12.29 14.52 10.15
C PRO A 90 11.32 14.96 9.05
N VAL A 91 10.61 16.09 9.24
CA VAL A 91 9.67 16.63 8.24
C VAL A 91 10.35 17.12 6.95
N HIS A 92 11.61 17.57 7.04
CA HIS A 92 12.40 18.08 5.93
C HIS A 92 13.40 17.06 5.36
N ARG A 93 13.72 16.01 6.13
CA ARG A 93 14.72 15.01 5.75
C ARG A 93 14.23 14.12 4.60
N LYS A 94 14.62 14.49 3.38
CA LYS A 94 14.31 13.73 2.16
C LYS A 94 15.25 12.54 2.00
N GLY A 95 14.74 11.45 1.45
CA GLY A 95 15.56 10.34 0.98
C GLY A 95 15.08 9.80 -0.37
N LYS A 96 15.84 8.84 -0.90
CA LYS A 96 15.70 8.34 -2.27
C LYS A 96 14.38 7.58 -2.47
N ARG A 97 13.63 7.98 -3.48
CA ARG A 97 12.46 7.27 -4.00
C ARG A 97 12.72 6.95 -5.46
N ASN A 98 12.65 5.69 -5.82
CA ASN A 98 12.84 5.23 -7.19
C ASN A 98 11.80 4.15 -7.48
N LEU A 99 10.62 4.58 -7.89
CA LEU A 99 9.50 3.71 -8.23
C LEU A 99 8.55 4.46 -9.17
N SER A 100 7.86 3.69 -10.00
CA SER A 100 6.76 4.18 -10.83
C SER A 100 5.45 3.53 -10.42
N GLN A 101 4.32 4.17 -10.71
CA GLN A 101 2.99 3.62 -10.37
C GLN A 101 2.04 3.63 -11.56
N VAL A 102 1.33 2.52 -11.74
CA VAL A 102 0.14 2.43 -12.61
C VAL A 102 -1.09 2.77 -11.77
N ALA A 103 -1.88 3.74 -12.24
CA ALA A 103 -3.10 4.19 -11.58
C ALA A 103 -4.31 3.28 -11.87
N ALA A 104 -5.36 3.40 -11.06
CA ALA A 104 -6.54 2.55 -11.13
C ALA A 104 -7.28 2.61 -12.48
N ASP A 105 -7.42 3.81 -13.05
CA ASP A 105 -8.09 4.04 -14.34
C ASP A 105 -7.38 3.37 -15.54
N LEU A 106 -6.12 2.97 -15.35
CA LEU A 106 -5.32 2.27 -16.36
C LEU A 106 -5.33 0.74 -16.16
N ILE A 107 -6.00 0.22 -15.13
CA ILE A 107 -6.10 -1.21 -14.84
C ILE A 107 -7.43 -1.74 -15.40
N PRO A 108 -7.42 -2.58 -16.45
CA PRO A 108 -8.64 -3.13 -17.02
C PRO A 108 -9.51 -3.87 -16.00
N SER A 109 -10.83 -3.69 -16.08
CA SER A 109 -11.79 -4.38 -15.21
C SER A 109 -11.76 -5.91 -15.37
N GLY A 110 -11.32 -6.41 -16.52
CA GLY A 110 -11.14 -7.83 -16.78
C GLY A 110 -9.94 -8.46 -16.06
N HIS A 111 -8.94 -7.67 -15.63
CA HIS A 111 -7.77 -8.20 -14.92
C HIS A 111 -8.17 -8.78 -13.56
N LEU A 112 -7.53 -9.88 -13.16
CA LEU A 112 -7.83 -10.57 -11.90
C LEU A 112 -7.63 -9.67 -10.68
N LEU A 113 -6.64 -8.77 -10.73
CA LEU A 113 -6.42 -7.81 -9.65
C LEU A 113 -7.61 -6.86 -9.49
N SER A 114 -8.22 -6.42 -10.59
CA SER A 114 -9.42 -5.58 -10.56
C SER A 114 -10.62 -6.36 -10.04
N GLN A 115 -10.80 -7.62 -10.45
CA GLN A 115 -11.85 -8.50 -9.93
C GLN A 115 -11.71 -8.74 -8.42
N LEU A 116 -10.48 -8.96 -7.94
CA LEU A 116 -10.19 -9.11 -6.50
C LEU A 116 -10.53 -7.83 -5.74
N TYR A 117 -10.09 -6.67 -6.22
CA TYR A 117 -10.34 -5.38 -5.58
C TYR A 117 -11.85 -5.09 -5.46
N HIS A 118 -12.60 -5.37 -6.51
CA HIS A 118 -14.06 -5.15 -6.58
C HIS A 118 -14.89 -6.26 -5.92
N SER A 119 -14.26 -7.30 -5.35
CA SER A 119 -14.94 -8.36 -4.61
C SER A 119 -15.47 -7.89 -3.27
N ASN A 120 -16.68 -8.32 -2.90
CA ASN A 120 -17.22 -8.09 -1.55
C ASN A 120 -16.50 -8.94 -0.48
N TYR A 121 -15.89 -10.07 -0.85
CA TYR A 121 -15.13 -10.90 0.12
C TYR A 121 -14.03 -10.08 0.81
N MET A 122 -13.38 -9.16 0.09
CA MET A 122 -12.35 -8.30 0.66
C MET A 122 -12.94 -7.28 1.64
N THR A 123 -14.01 -6.57 1.24
CA THR A 123 -14.62 -5.56 2.12
C THR A 123 -15.25 -6.20 3.35
N ASP A 124 -15.90 -7.35 3.20
CA ASP A 124 -16.56 -8.06 4.30
C ASP A 124 -15.52 -8.62 5.27
N PHE A 125 -14.45 -9.26 4.75
CA PHE A 125 -13.33 -9.73 5.58
C PHE A 125 -12.65 -8.59 6.34
N LEU A 126 -12.36 -7.47 5.67
CA LEU A 126 -11.74 -6.32 6.32
C LEU A 126 -12.69 -5.66 7.32
N ALA A 127 -14.01 -5.69 7.09
CA ALA A 127 -14.99 -5.19 8.05
C ALA A 127 -15.00 -6.01 9.34
N GLU A 128 -14.92 -7.34 9.24
CA GLU A 128 -14.76 -8.22 10.41
C GLU A 128 -13.43 -7.96 11.15
N VAL A 129 -12.34 -7.81 10.40
CA VAL A 129 -11.03 -7.48 10.98
C VAL A 129 -11.05 -6.13 11.70
N LEU A 130 -11.67 -5.10 11.12
CA LEU A 130 -11.71 -3.74 11.67
C LEU A 130 -12.88 -3.50 12.64
N GLN A 131 -13.83 -4.43 12.75
CA GLN A 131 -15.07 -4.28 13.52
C GLN A 131 -15.89 -3.03 13.17
N GLN A 132 -15.90 -2.67 11.89
CA GLN A 132 -16.67 -1.55 11.36
C GLN A 132 -16.81 -1.69 9.83
N PRO A 133 -17.79 -1.03 9.19
CA PRO A 133 -17.93 -1.07 7.75
C PRO A 133 -16.65 -0.65 7.03
N VAL A 134 -16.32 -1.38 5.96
CA VAL A 134 -15.20 -1.09 5.07
C VAL A 134 -15.70 -0.90 3.65
N TYR A 135 -15.23 0.15 3.01
CA TYR A 135 -15.59 0.58 1.68
C TYR A 135 -14.35 0.59 0.80
N ARG A 136 -14.57 0.40 -0.50
CA ARG A 136 -13.56 0.66 -1.52
C ARG A 136 -13.31 2.15 -1.60
N ASN A 137 -12.05 2.55 -1.73
CA ASN A 137 -11.68 3.93 -2.02
C ASN A 137 -12.32 4.34 -3.36
N GLN A 138 -12.98 5.50 -3.38
CA GLN A 138 -13.73 6.01 -4.53
C GLN A 138 -12.86 6.87 -5.47
N ASP A 139 -11.58 7.08 -5.14
CA ASP A 139 -10.65 7.83 -5.98
C ASP A 139 -10.43 7.15 -7.33
N LYS A 140 -10.66 7.88 -8.43
CA LYS A 140 -10.49 7.41 -9.82
C LYS A 140 -9.09 6.85 -10.11
N TYR A 141 -8.05 7.34 -9.42
CA TYR A 141 -6.66 7.04 -9.73
C TYR A 141 -5.96 6.24 -8.63
N GLN A 142 -6.27 6.49 -7.36
CA GLN A 142 -5.59 5.93 -6.18
C GLN A 142 -6.28 4.70 -5.58
N SER A 143 -7.50 4.38 -6.01
CA SER A 143 -8.30 3.27 -5.45
C SER A 143 -7.63 1.90 -5.56
N LEU A 144 -6.95 1.66 -6.67
CA LEU A 144 -6.14 0.46 -6.91
C LEU A 144 -4.91 0.88 -7.73
N ASN A 145 -3.70 0.62 -7.23
CA ASN A 145 -2.49 0.96 -7.98
C ASN A 145 -1.44 -0.14 -7.92
N ILE A 146 -0.57 -0.16 -8.93
CA ILE A 146 0.55 -1.11 -9.02
C ILE A 146 1.84 -0.31 -8.92
N SER A 147 2.59 -0.52 -7.84
CA SER A 147 3.93 0.00 -7.67
C SER A 147 4.94 -0.91 -8.38
N VAL A 148 5.76 -0.29 -9.23
CA VAL A 148 6.78 -0.93 -10.07
C VAL A 148 8.16 -0.45 -9.64
N MET A 149 8.99 -1.37 -9.19
CA MET A 149 10.40 -1.10 -8.85
C MET A 149 11.32 -1.98 -9.69
N ASN A 150 12.13 -1.33 -10.53
CA ASN A 150 13.22 -1.95 -11.27
C ASN A 150 14.45 -2.18 -10.37
N SER A 151 15.54 -2.72 -10.92
CA SER A 151 16.84 -2.72 -10.23
C SER A 151 17.21 -1.30 -9.79
N GLY A 152 17.66 -1.15 -8.55
CA GLY A 152 17.93 0.14 -7.93
C GLY A 152 16.68 0.88 -7.43
N GLY A 153 15.49 0.29 -7.63
CA GLY A 153 14.20 0.81 -7.17
C GLY A 153 14.06 0.71 -5.66
N CYS A 154 13.46 1.72 -5.03
CA CYS A 154 13.33 1.80 -3.58
C CYS A 154 12.24 2.81 -3.19
N GLN A 155 11.81 2.74 -1.94
CA GLN A 155 10.93 3.74 -1.36
C GLN A 155 11.46 4.10 0.02
N GLN A 156 11.88 5.35 0.20
CA GLN A 156 12.36 5.86 1.49
C GLN A 156 11.31 5.67 2.60
N TRP A 157 11.78 5.71 3.86
CA TRP A 157 10.94 5.88 5.05
C TRP A 157 9.82 6.90 4.85
N HIS A 158 8.57 6.47 5.06
CA HIS A 158 7.37 7.28 4.97
C HIS A 158 6.23 6.73 5.84
N PHE A 159 5.23 7.59 6.05
CA PHE A 159 3.93 7.23 6.58
C PHE A 159 2.88 7.28 5.48
N ASP A 160 1.83 6.47 5.62
CA ASP A 160 0.67 6.53 4.74
C ASP A 160 -0.43 7.44 5.28
N GLY A 161 -1.32 7.88 4.40
CA GLY A 161 -2.52 8.62 4.79
C GLY A 161 -3.63 7.73 5.39
N GLY A 162 -3.62 6.42 5.11
CA GLY A 162 -4.66 5.48 5.53
C GLY A 162 -4.34 4.75 6.83
N ASN A 163 -5.34 4.60 7.71
CA ASN A 163 -5.20 3.88 8.99
C ASN A 163 -4.92 2.38 8.80
N MET A 164 -5.37 1.80 7.69
CA MET A 164 -5.08 0.43 7.31
C MET A 164 -4.67 0.40 5.84
N VAL A 165 -3.52 -0.18 5.56
CA VAL A 165 -2.98 -0.31 4.22
C VAL A 165 -2.99 -1.78 3.84
N THR A 166 -3.60 -2.06 2.70
CA THR A 166 -3.76 -3.42 2.17
C THR A 166 -2.94 -3.55 0.90
N THR A 167 -2.01 -4.50 0.86
CA THR A 167 -1.15 -4.69 -0.29
C THR A 167 -1.02 -6.17 -0.66
N LEU A 168 -0.85 -6.48 -1.94
CA LEU A 168 -0.61 -7.83 -2.45
C LEU A 168 0.68 -7.84 -3.28
N LEU A 169 1.68 -8.61 -2.85
CA LEU A 169 2.95 -8.72 -3.59
C LEU A 169 2.73 -9.64 -4.80
N LEU A 170 2.72 -9.08 -6.01
CA LEU A 170 2.47 -9.85 -7.25
C LEU A 170 3.73 -10.54 -7.75
N GLN A 171 4.88 -9.85 -7.64
CA GLN A 171 6.18 -10.37 -8.04
C GLN A 171 7.25 -9.89 -7.08
N ALA A 172 7.93 -10.83 -6.43
CA ALA A 172 9.11 -10.55 -5.62
C ALA A 172 10.35 -10.32 -6.51
N PRO A 173 11.27 -9.42 -6.13
CA PRO A 173 12.56 -9.27 -6.82
C PRO A 173 13.48 -10.47 -6.54
N LEU A 174 14.65 -10.52 -7.18
CA LEU A 174 15.64 -11.57 -6.91
C LEU A 174 16.35 -11.38 -5.56
N ALA A 175 16.61 -10.13 -5.17
CA ALA A 175 17.19 -9.75 -3.89
C ALA A 175 16.79 -8.30 -3.54
N GLY A 176 16.95 -7.92 -2.28
CA GLY A 176 16.53 -6.60 -1.80
C GLY A 176 15.02 -6.40 -1.88
N GLY A 177 14.55 -5.15 -1.96
CA GLY A 177 13.11 -4.86 -1.99
C GLY A 177 12.38 -5.28 -0.70
N VAL A 178 13.12 -5.34 0.41
CA VAL A 178 12.65 -5.76 1.73
C VAL A 178 11.77 -4.66 2.29
N PHE A 179 10.58 -5.03 2.77
CA PHE A 179 9.72 -4.11 3.50
C PHE A 179 10.23 -4.01 4.94
N GLU A 180 10.60 -2.81 5.36
CA GLU A 180 11.07 -2.54 6.73
C GLU A 180 10.13 -1.53 7.38
N TYR A 181 9.88 -1.69 8.67
CA TYR A 181 8.98 -0.82 9.40
C TYR A 181 9.31 -0.68 10.88
N ALA A 182 8.96 0.47 11.45
CA ALA A 182 8.94 0.74 12.88
C ALA A 182 7.47 0.95 13.29
N GLN A 183 6.89 -0.08 13.90
CA GLN A 183 5.46 -0.13 14.24
C GLN A 183 5.07 0.93 15.26
N ASN A 184 3.89 1.55 15.06
CA ASN A 184 3.26 2.49 16.00
C ASN A 184 4.27 3.47 16.62
N ILE A 185 5.10 4.08 15.76
CA ILE A 185 6.14 5.02 16.21
C ILE A 185 5.53 6.37 16.61
N ARG A 186 4.37 6.71 16.04
CA ARG A 186 3.58 7.91 16.34
C ARG A 186 2.13 7.59 16.71
N SER A 187 1.41 8.59 17.22
CA SER A 187 -0.02 8.57 17.54
C SER A 187 -0.71 9.83 17.04
N ASP A 188 -2.04 9.90 17.18
CA ASP A 188 -2.83 11.10 16.83
C ASP A 188 -2.41 12.35 17.61
N SER A 189 -1.81 12.19 18.79
CA SER A 189 -1.41 13.28 19.68
C SER A 189 0.09 13.57 19.68
N ASP A 190 0.91 12.68 19.13
CA ASP A 190 2.37 12.81 19.15
C ASP A 190 3.01 12.15 17.92
N GLU A 191 3.67 12.99 17.12
CA GLU A 191 4.43 12.56 15.93
C GLU A 191 5.74 11.84 16.28
N ASN A 192 6.21 11.98 17.52
CA ASN A 192 7.40 11.32 18.06
C ASN A 192 8.65 11.54 17.18
N PHE A 193 8.92 12.79 16.85
CA PHE A 193 10.02 13.17 15.94
C PHE A 193 11.39 12.66 16.39
N GLU A 194 11.63 12.51 17.69
CA GLU A 194 12.89 11.94 18.20
C GLU A 194 13.04 10.45 17.83
N ALA A 195 12.00 9.63 18.04
CA ALA A 195 12.05 8.23 17.65
C ALA A 195 12.14 8.07 16.13
N VAL A 196 11.40 8.90 15.38
CA VAL A 196 11.49 8.94 13.91
C VAL A 196 12.92 9.27 13.49
N ARG A 197 13.55 10.28 14.09
CA ARG A 197 14.96 10.64 13.82
C ARG A 197 15.89 9.45 14.00
N LYS A 198 15.80 8.73 15.13
CA LYS A 198 16.60 7.51 15.38
C LYS A 198 16.44 6.45 14.29
N VAL A 199 15.24 6.27 13.74
CA VAL A 199 15.02 5.36 12.60
C VAL A 199 15.70 5.89 11.33
N LEU A 200 15.58 7.19 11.05
CA LEU A 200 16.21 7.81 9.88
C LEU A 200 17.74 7.79 9.94
N ASP A 201 18.30 7.85 11.14
CA ASP A 201 19.74 7.75 11.41
C ASP A 201 20.27 6.30 11.43
N GLY A 202 19.39 5.30 11.41
CA GLY A 202 19.77 3.89 11.50
C GLY A 202 20.19 3.45 12.90
N GLU A 203 19.80 4.20 13.92
CA GLU A 203 20.13 3.98 15.33
C GLU A 203 19.00 3.29 16.11
N SER A 204 17.83 3.14 15.50
CA SER A 204 16.67 2.53 16.16
C SER A 204 16.72 1.00 16.13
N ASP A 205 16.52 0.40 17.29
CA ASP A 205 16.29 -1.03 17.51
C ASP A 205 14.84 -1.47 17.21
N ARG A 206 13.94 -0.54 16.87
CA ARG A 206 12.52 -0.82 16.58
C ARG A 206 12.25 -1.29 15.15
N VAL A 207 13.25 -1.20 14.27
CA VAL A 207 13.09 -1.54 12.86
C VAL A 207 13.01 -3.06 12.69
N LYS A 208 11.89 -3.50 12.11
CA LYS A 208 11.64 -4.90 11.74
C LYS A 208 11.56 -5.03 10.23
N ALA A 209 11.90 -6.20 9.70
CA ALA A 209 11.71 -6.56 8.30
C ALA A 209 10.54 -7.55 8.17
N LEU A 210 9.70 -7.38 7.14
CA LEU A 210 8.70 -8.38 6.77
C LEU A 210 9.25 -9.29 5.67
N GLU A 211 9.14 -10.59 5.90
CA GLU A 211 9.43 -11.61 4.90
C GLU A 211 8.24 -11.76 3.94
N LEU A 212 8.30 -11.05 2.82
CA LEU A 212 7.23 -11.05 1.82
C LEU A 212 7.60 -11.94 0.62
N GLU A 213 6.79 -12.98 0.41
CA GLU A 213 6.80 -13.81 -0.79
C GLU A 213 5.69 -13.37 -1.75
N ALA A 214 5.85 -13.66 -3.05
CA ALA A 214 4.80 -13.39 -4.03
C ALA A 214 3.50 -14.12 -3.65
N GLY A 215 2.35 -13.46 -3.79
CA GLY A 215 1.05 -13.94 -3.34
C GLY A 215 0.73 -13.62 -1.88
N THR A 216 1.62 -12.94 -1.15
CA THR A 216 1.36 -12.49 0.23
C THR A 216 0.49 -11.24 0.24
N LEU A 217 -0.68 -11.33 0.90
CA LEU A 217 -1.47 -10.15 1.28
C LEU A 217 -0.92 -9.60 2.59
N SER A 218 -0.68 -8.29 2.67
CA SER A 218 -0.21 -7.61 3.88
C SER A 218 -1.21 -6.54 4.30
N LEU A 219 -1.54 -6.54 5.59
CA LEU A 219 -2.33 -5.53 6.26
C LEU A 219 -1.43 -4.82 7.27
N PHE A 220 -1.35 -3.50 7.27
CA PHE A 220 -0.54 -2.78 8.27
C PHE A 220 -1.04 -1.36 8.55
N ARG A 221 -0.69 -0.85 9.74
CA ARG A 221 -1.06 0.49 10.20
C ARG A 221 -0.09 1.54 9.67
N GLY A 222 -0.11 1.77 8.36
CA GLY A 222 0.80 2.68 7.66
C GLY A 222 0.72 4.13 8.14
N HIS A 223 -0.43 4.57 8.67
CA HIS A 223 -0.56 5.88 9.28
C HIS A 223 0.31 6.03 10.53
N TYR A 224 0.41 5.02 11.39
CA TYR A 224 1.16 5.11 12.67
C TYR A 224 2.56 4.51 12.61
N SER A 225 2.86 3.76 11.54
CA SER A 225 4.09 2.99 11.41
C SER A 225 4.95 3.53 10.28
N LEU A 226 6.16 3.97 10.63
CA LEU A 226 7.12 4.44 9.64
C LEU A 226 7.66 3.23 8.87
N HIS A 227 7.63 3.25 7.55
CA HIS A 227 8.01 2.09 6.75
C HIS A 227 8.71 2.46 5.44
N ARG A 228 9.47 1.53 4.89
CA ARG A 228 10.24 1.69 3.66
C ARG A 228 10.33 0.39 2.87
N VAL A 229 10.77 0.51 1.62
CA VAL A 229 11.20 -0.63 0.80
C VAL A 229 12.67 -0.42 0.44
N THR A 230 13.52 -1.36 0.88
CA THR A 230 14.96 -1.32 0.58
C THR A 230 15.23 -1.48 -0.92
N GLU A 231 16.44 -1.16 -1.34
CA GLU A 231 16.79 -1.18 -2.75
C GLU A 231 16.61 -2.57 -3.38
N VAL A 232 15.87 -2.63 -4.48
CA VAL A 232 15.67 -3.83 -5.31
C VAL A 232 16.95 -4.15 -6.06
N GLN A 233 17.37 -5.41 -6.02
CA GLN A 233 18.56 -5.89 -6.69
C GLN A 233 18.22 -6.98 -7.72
N GLY A 234 18.87 -6.89 -8.88
CA GLY A 234 18.72 -7.85 -9.96
C GLY A 234 17.67 -7.44 -10.99
N LYS A 235 17.56 -8.26 -12.05
CA LYS A 235 16.78 -7.93 -13.25
C LYS A 235 15.26 -8.12 -13.11
N ARG A 236 14.81 -8.82 -12.07
CA ARG A 236 13.38 -9.04 -11.83
C ARG A 236 12.79 -7.86 -11.06
N GLN A 237 11.79 -7.24 -11.65
CA GLN A 237 11.05 -6.14 -11.03
C GLN A 237 10.29 -6.61 -9.79
N ARG A 238 10.18 -5.75 -8.79
CA ARG A 238 9.23 -5.91 -7.70
C ARG A 238 7.91 -5.26 -8.10
N LEU A 239 6.83 -6.04 -8.15
CA LEU A 239 5.49 -5.58 -8.50
C LEU A 239 4.56 -5.74 -7.30
N GLN A 240 4.02 -4.63 -6.81
CA GLN A 240 3.17 -4.59 -5.61
C GLN A 240 1.85 -3.93 -5.94
N ALA A 241 0.74 -4.64 -5.75
CA ALA A 241 -0.57 -4.01 -5.75
C ALA A 241 -0.85 -3.37 -4.39
N ILE A 242 -1.44 -2.17 -4.43
CA ILE A 242 -1.94 -1.44 -3.26
C ILE A 242 -3.46 -1.31 -3.46
N LEU A 243 -4.22 -1.90 -2.54
CA LEU A 243 -5.67 -1.99 -2.59
C LEU A 243 -6.26 -0.97 -1.60
N GLY A 244 -6.91 0.05 -2.12
CA GLY A 244 -7.46 1.15 -1.35
C GLY A 244 -8.78 0.78 -0.68
N TYR A 245 -8.74 0.48 0.61
CA TYR A 245 -9.92 0.30 1.45
C TYR A 245 -9.98 1.37 2.54
N SER A 246 -11.18 1.72 2.98
CA SER A 246 -11.43 2.82 3.90
C SER A 246 -12.64 2.55 4.77
N THR A 247 -12.63 3.07 5.99
CA THR A 247 -13.80 3.06 6.88
C THR A 247 -14.70 4.27 6.64
N ARG A 248 -14.28 5.19 5.76
CA ARG A 248 -15.09 6.29 5.21
C ARG A 248 -15.62 5.91 3.83
N PRO A 249 -16.94 6.00 3.58
CA PRO A 249 -17.56 5.56 2.33
C PRO A 249 -17.23 6.43 1.11
N ASP A 250 -16.87 7.69 1.33
CA ASP A 250 -16.65 8.73 0.33
C ASP A 250 -15.18 9.14 0.21
N LEU A 251 -14.25 8.29 0.69
CA LEU A 251 -12.83 8.61 0.61
C LEU A 251 -12.41 8.80 -0.85
N THR A 252 -11.93 10.01 -1.12
CA THR A 252 -11.26 10.42 -2.35
C THR A 252 -9.98 11.16 -1.98
N GLY A 253 -8.93 11.04 -2.79
CA GLY A 253 -7.71 11.79 -2.61
C GLY A 253 -7.75 13.13 -3.34
N SER A 254 -6.71 13.95 -3.15
CA SER A 254 -6.62 15.24 -3.85
C SER A 254 -6.05 15.06 -5.26
N LEU A 255 -6.53 15.88 -6.21
CA LEU A 255 -5.96 15.92 -7.57
C LEU A 255 -4.47 16.26 -7.57
N LYS A 256 -4.02 17.11 -6.64
CA LYS A 256 -2.60 17.41 -6.44
C LYS A 256 -1.80 16.14 -6.10
N SER A 257 -2.30 15.29 -5.19
CA SER A 257 -1.66 14.01 -4.88
C SER A 257 -1.66 13.10 -6.11
N SER A 258 -2.79 12.99 -6.81
CA SER A 258 -2.88 12.13 -7.99
C SER A 258 -1.95 12.58 -9.13
N ALA A 259 -1.81 13.88 -9.38
CA ALA A 259 -0.86 14.40 -10.37
C ALA A 259 0.61 14.12 -9.99
N LEU A 260 0.96 14.20 -8.71
CA LEU A 260 2.31 13.84 -8.23
C LEU A 260 2.64 12.36 -8.48
N HIS A 261 1.65 11.46 -8.39
CA HIS A 261 1.86 10.01 -8.50
C HIS A 261 1.63 9.45 -9.90
N TYR A 262 0.81 10.12 -10.72
CA TYR A 262 0.35 9.59 -12.01
C TYR A 262 0.52 10.58 -13.17
N GLY A 263 1.11 11.75 -12.91
CA GLY A 263 1.46 12.76 -13.90
C GLY A 263 0.33 13.73 -14.24
N GLU A 264 0.69 14.73 -15.03
CA GLU A 264 -0.18 15.83 -15.48
C GLU A 264 -1.44 15.36 -16.22
N ARG A 265 -1.45 14.14 -16.76
CA ARG A 265 -2.65 13.53 -17.40
C ARG A 265 -3.87 13.58 -16.49
N VAL A 266 -3.67 13.50 -15.17
CA VAL A 266 -4.75 13.54 -14.18
C VAL A 266 -5.43 14.91 -14.16
N LEU A 267 -4.70 16.00 -14.40
CA LEU A 267 -5.27 17.34 -14.42
C LEU A 267 -6.11 17.55 -15.68
N ALA A 268 -5.59 17.17 -16.85
CA ALA A 268 -6.28 17.30 -18.14
C ALA A 268 -7.62 16.54 -18.18
N ASP A 269 -7.65 15.31 -17.65
CA ASP A 269 -8.88 14.51 -17.53
C ASP A 269 -9.98 15.23 -16.75
N ASN A 270 -9.63 16.01 -15.73
CA ASN A 270 -10.59 16.70 -14.86
C ASN A 270 -11.03 18.07 -15.40
N GLU A 271 -10.20 18.73 -16.21
CA GLU A 271 -10.59 19.94 -16.94
C GLU A 271 -11.63 19.62 -18.04
N SER A 272 -11.49 18.48 -18.71
CA SER A 272 -12.45 18.06 -19.76
C SER A 272 -13.84 17.71 -19.22
N THR A 273 -13.96 17.24 -17.98
CA THR A 273 -15.24 16.94 -17.33
C THR A 273 -15.98 18.17 -16.77
N SER A 274 -15.29 19.30 -16.58
CA SER A 274 -15.89 20.54 -16.06
C SER A 274 -16.40 21.50 -17.14
N GLY A 275 -16.11 21.23 -18.43
CA GLY A 275 -16.59 21.99 -19.59
C GLY A 275 -17.95 21.54 -20.16
N HIS A 276 -18.66 20.64 -19.48
CA HIS A 276 -19.96 20.12 -19.90
C HIS A 276 -21.03 20.32 -18.81
N TYR A 277 -21.32 21.57 -18.49
CA TYR A 277 -22.52 22.00 -17.78
C TYR A 277 -23.09 23.26 -18.42
#